data_AF-A0A444U8Q4-F1
#
_entry.id   AF-A0A444U8Q4-F1
#
_cell.length_a   1.000
_cell.length_b   1.000
_cell.length_c   1.000
_cell.angle_alpha   90.00
_cell.angle_beta   90.00
_cell.angle_gamma   90.00
#
_symmetry.space_group_name_H-M   'P 1'
#
loop_
_entity.id
_entity.type
_entity.pdbx_description
1 polymer ?
#
loop_
_entity_poly.entity_id
_entity_poly.type
_entity_poly.pdbx_seq_one_letter_code
_entity_poly.pdbx_strand_id
1 'polypeptide(L)'
;MVGTTLLRPLEWYLFGEDPQLGLEKLQQGSGSSQLCGRVFKEGETTYTCRDCAIDPTCVLCMDCFQNSVHRNHRYKMHSSSGGGFCDCGDMEAWKTGPSCKKHEPGAEGDTDMGAESQLEDGLMERARMLFQVLFKYTVDMLVWEEGQELPAELQPSVKEDTYYCVLYNDEHHSYDHVIYTLQRSVQCDLGEAQTHTNLIDKEGRRAVKRGTLQACQEAKQAIQSNSEHISLQPLRVEILHSAVMAHQSFALRLGTWFQQVVNYSVGFRQVFCQVSLQAALDPELHCLISRLMLCDAKLYKGARKIVHDLIVCSLLMETEYKRLFAIEFAKNYKQLQEDFINDDHERSISVTALSVQIFTVPTLVGVIVFQSISMYPYIFLINYPCIVTFLNNLKPLCVFSGN
;
A
#
# COMPACT_ATOMS: atom_id res chain seq x y z
N MET A 1 4.65 14.27 19.69
CA MET A 1 4.80 13.60 21.00
C MET A 1 3.77 12.51 21.28
N VAL A 2 2.53 12.55 20.76
CA VAL A 2 1.52 11.48 21.02
C VAL A 2 1.74 10.20 20.18
N GLY A 3 2.40 10.29 19.02
CA GLY A 3 2.63 9.15 18.13
C GLY A 3 3.61 8.11 18.67
N THR A 4 4.65 8.56 19.38
CA THR A 4 5.70 7.68 19.93
C THR A 4 5.24 6.90 21.16
N THR A 5 4.25 7.40 21.92
CA THR A 5 3.76 6.75 23.14
C THR A 5 2.91 5.49 22.88
N LEU A 6 2.18 5.41 21.76
CA LEU A 6 1.30 4.26 21.48
C LEU A 6 2.01 3.12 20.74
N LEU A 7 2.98 3.45 19.89
CA LEU A 7 3.72 2.46 19.10
C LEU A 7 4.86 1.81 19.90
N ARG A 8 5.48 2.56 20.81
CA ARG A 8 6.65 2.08 21.57
C ARG A 8 6.39 0.79 22.35
N PRO A 9 5.27 0.59 23.06
CA PRO A 9 4.97 -0.69 23.71
C PRO A 9 4.93 -1.87 22.73
N LEU A 10 4.46 -1.65 21.49
CA LEU A 10 4.42 -2.67 20.44
C LEU A 10 5.83 -3.05 20.01
N GLU A 11 6.74 -2.07 19.91
CA GLU A 11 8.16 -2.31 19.61
C GLU A 11 8.87 -3.07 20.72
N TRP A 12 8.62 -2.72 21.99
CA TRP A 12 9.14 -3.48 23.13
C TRP A 12 8.64 -4.92 23.14
N TYR A 13 7.36 -5.15 22.83
CA TYR A 13 6.83 -6.50 22.67
C TYR A 13 7.50 -7.22 21.50
N LEU A 14 7.63 -6.57 20.35
CA LEU A 14 8.26 -7.15 19.15
C LEU A 14 9.68 -7.63 19.47
N PHE A 15 10.54 -6.73 19.95
CA PHE A 15 11.95 -7.05 20.21
C PHE A 15 12.16 -7.88 21.48
N GLY A 16 11.26 -7.80 22.47
CA GLY A 16 11.44 -8.46 23.77
C GLY A 16 12.51 -7.83 24.66
N GLU A 17 13.11 -6.72 24.20
CA GLU A 17 14.13 -5.92 24.86
C GLU A 17 14.03 -4.46 24.37
N ASP A 18 14.99 -3.61 24.72
CA ASP A 18 15.01 -2.24 24.23
C ASP A 18 15.01 -2.23 22.68
N PRO A 19 14.04 -1.55 22.03
CA PRO A 19 13.91 -1.59 20.57
C PRO A 19 15.14 -1.10 19.82
N GLN A 20 15.91 -0.16 20.40
CA GLN A 20 17.12 0.33 19.77
C GLN A 20 18.22 -0.75 19.77
N LEU A 21 18.40 -1.42 20.90
CA LEU A 21 19.35 -2.54 21.03
C LEU A 21 18.94 -3.73 20.15
N GLY A 22 17.64 -4.09 20.14
CA GLY A 22 17.12 -5.17 19.31
C GLY A 22 17.31 -4.90 17.81
N LEU A 23 17.11 -3.65 17.37
CA LEU A 23 17.34 -3.24 15.99
C LEU A 23 18.84 -3.26 15.63
N GLU A 24 19.71 -2.80 16.52
CA GLU A 24 21.17 -2.84 16.32
C GLU A 24 21.66 -4.30 16.17
N LYS A 25 21.17 -5.23 17.00
CA LYS A 25 21.47 -6.66 16.87
C LYS A 25 20.96 -7.24 15.55
N LEU A 26 19.73 -6.88 15.16
CA LEU A 26 19.14 -7.33 13.90
C LEU A 26 19.97 -6.86 12.70
N GLN A 27 20.45 -5.62 12.71
CA GLN A 27 21.29 -5.04 11.66
C GLN A 27 22.71 -5.62 11.64
N GLN A 28 23.24 -6.04 12.80
CA GLN A 28 24.54 -6.71 12.89
C GLN A 28 24.48 -8.19 12.44
N GLY A 29 23.33 -8.84 12.59
CA GLY A 29 23.10 -10.23 12.20
C GLY A 29 22.57 -10.44 10.78
N SER A 30 22.10 -9.39 10.11
CA SER A 30 21.71 -9.45 8.70
C SER A 30 22.94 -9.22 7.82
N GLY A 31 23.44 -10.30 7.21
CA GLY A 31 24.40 -10.19 6.10
C GLY A 31 23.84 -9.27 5.02
N SER A 32 24.72 -8.65 4.22
CA SER A 32 24.32 -7.68 3.18
C SER A 32 23.18 -8.25 2.32
N SER A 33 21.97 -7.69 2.45
CA SER A 33 20.85 -8.09 1.61
C SER A 33 21.25 -7.92 0.14
N GLN A 34 20.93 -8.89 -0.71
CA GLN A 34 21.22 -8.79 -2.14
C GLN A 34 20.34 -7.73 -2.83
N LEU A 35 19.28 -7.26 -2.16
CA LEU A 35 18.36 -6.22 -2.60
C LEU A 35 18.43 -4.98 -1.68
N CYS A 36 18.49 -3.79 -2.27
CA CYS A 36 18.49 -2.54 -1.50
C CYS A 36 17.09 -2.22 -0.95
N GLY A 37 16.08 -2.15 -1.83
CA GLY A 37 14.70 -1.88 -1.44
C GLY A 37 14.42 -0.55 -0.73
N ARG A 38 15.40 0.36 -0.67
CA ARG A 38 15.25 1.66 0.02
C ARG A 38 14.11 2.46 -0.60
N VAL A 39 13.08 2.74 0.20
CA VAL A 39 11.94 3.57 -0.18
C VAL A 39 12.35 5.05 -0.24
N PHE A 40 11.95 5.73 -1.31
CA PHE A 40 12.30 7.14 -1.53
C PHE A 40 11.37 8.09 -0.78
N LYS A 41 11.95 9.14 -0.20
CA LYS A 41 11.21 10.28 0.35
C LYS A 41 10.88 11.29 -0.74
N GLU A 42 9.82 12.07 -0.52
CA GLU A 42 9.49 13.19 -1.41
C GLU A 42 10.65 14.19 -1.49
N GLY A 43 11.03 14.57 -2.70
CA GLY A 43 12.20 15.41 -2.99
C GLY A 43 13.54 14.67 -2.98
N GLU A 44 13.58 13.37 -2.65
CA GLU A 44 14.83 12.59 -2.71
C GLU A 44 15.28 12.38 -4.16
N THR A 45 16.59 12.49 -4.41
CA THR A 45 17.14 12.30 -5.76
C THR A 45 17.29 10.82 -6.09
N THR A 46 16.72 10.41 -7.22
CA THR A 46 16.80 9.04 -7.76
C THR A 46 17.54 9.02 -9.10
N TYR A 47 18.10 7.86 -9.45
CA TYR A 47 19.00 7.70 -10.60
C TYR A 47 18.53 6.57 -11.52
N THR A 48 18.26 6.89 -12.79
CA THR A 48 17.92 5.91 -13.82
C THR A 48 19.04 5.83 -14.86
N CYS A 49 19.63 4.66 -15.03
CA CYS A 49 20.64 4.41 -16.08
C CYS A 49 19.94 4.15 -17.42
N ARG A 50 20.16 5.01 -18.42
CA ARG A 50 19.53 4.89 -19.74
C ARG A 50 20.06 3.72 -20.56
N ASP A 51 21.27 3.28 -20.26
CA ASP A 51 21.93 2.22 -21.01
C ASP A 51 21.54 0.84 -20.47
N CYS A 52 21.34 0.72 -19.15
CA CYS A 52 21.14 -0.56 -18.47
C CYS A 52 19.72 -0.82 -18.00
N ALA A 53 18.89 0.19 -17.75
CA ALA A 53 17.52 -0.02 -17.28
C ALA A 53 16.70 -0.80 -18.32
N ILE A 54 15.84 -1.69 -17.82
CA ILE A 54 14.85 -2.40 -18.65
C ILE A 54 13.75 -1.44 -19.09
N ASP A 55 13.29 -0.57 -18.19
CA ASP A 55 12.29 0.47 -18.48
C ASP A 55 12.55 1.78 -17.69
N PRO A 56 11.84 2.89 -17.98
CA PRO A 56 12.07 4.19 -17.34
C PRO A 56 11.72 4.28 -15.85
N THR A 57 11.10 3.24 -15.29
CA THR A 57 10.73 3.18 -13.86
C THR A 57 11.85 2.60 -13.01
N CYS A 58 12.87 1.96 -13.61
CA CYS A 58 14.02 1.43 -12.88
C CYS A 58 14.90 2.56 -12.30
N VAL A 59 15.08 2.56 -10.99
CA VAL A 59 15.70 3.66 -10.23
C VAL A 59 16.64 3.14 -9.13
N LEU A 60 17.75 3.85 -8.94
CA LEU A 60 18.70 3.63 -7.86
C LEU A 60 18.66 4.78 -6.86
N CYS A 61 18.86 4.47 -5.57
CA CYS A 61 19.20 5.47 -4.57
C CYS A 61 20.63 5.99 -4.79
N MET A 62 20.92 7.17 -4.23
CA MET A 62 22.25 7.79 -4.31
C MET A 62 23.38 6.80 -3.95
N ASP A 63 23.23 6.09 -2.84
CA ASP A 63 24.27 5.21 -2.33
C ASP A 63 24.52 4.00 -3.25
N CYS A 64 23.45 3.37 -3.75
CA CYS A 64 23.57 2.27 -4.70
C CYS A 64 24.15 2.74 -6.04
N PHE A 65 23.67 3.88 -6.55
CA PHE A 65 24.17 4.46 -7.79
C PHE A 65 25.69 4.72 -7.71
N GLN A 66 26.16 5.39 -6.65
CA GLN A 66 27.58 5.69 -6.44
C GLN A 66 28.46 4.43 -6.33
N ASN A 67 27.90 3.34 -5.80
CA ASN A 67 28.60 2.07 -5.62
C ASN A 67 28.36 1.07 -6.76
N SER A 68 27.68 1.47 -7.84
CA SER A 68 27.39 0.62 -9.00
C SER A 68 28.23 1.00 -10.22
N VAL A 69 28.18 0.16 -11.25
CA VAL A 69 28.75 0.45 -12.57
C VAL A 69 28.06 1.62 -13.27
N HIS A 70 26.79 1.89 -12.92
CA HIS A 70 25.91 2.84 -13.62
C HIS A 70 26.37 4.30 -13.52
N ARG A 71 27.21 4.63 -12.52
CA ARG A 71 27.81 5.98 -12.39
C ARG A 71 28.67 6.39 -13.59
N ASN A 72 29.15 5.41 -14.35
CA ASN A 72 29.98 5.61 -15.54
C ASN A 72 29.18 5.53 -16.85
N HIS A 73 27.86 5.32 -16.78
CA HIS A 73 26.98 5.23 -17.95
C HIS A 73 26.20 6.53 -18.16
N ARG A 74 25.38 6.59 -19.20
CA ARG A 74 24.43 7.70 -19.37
C ARG A 74 23.25 7.50 -18.43
N TYR A 75 23.11 8.40 -17.46
CA TYR A 75 22.02 8.34 -16.49
C TYR A 75 21.19 9.64 -16.51
N LYS A 76 20.02 9.58 -15.89
CA LYS A 76 19.18 10.74 -15.60
C LYS A 76 18.87 10.79 -14.12
N MET A 77 18.86 12.00 -13.56
CA MET A 77 18.45 12.26 -12.19
C MET A 77 17.00 12.72 -12.19
N HIS A 78 16.23 12.22 -11.23
CA HIS A 78 14.85 12.61 -11.00
C HIS A 78 14.68 13.00 -9.53
N SER A 79 13.77 13.93 -9.26
CA SER A 79 13.27 14.15 -7.90
C SER A 79 12.10 13.20 -7.68
N SER A 80 12.19 12.35 -6.67
CA SER A 80 11.08 11.47 -6.29
C SER A 80 9.91 12.31 -5.79
N SER A 81 8.70 11.97 -6.24
CA SER A 81 7.44 12.49 -5.68
C SER A 81 7.11 11.87 -4.31
N GLY A 82 7.98 11.01 -3.76
CA GLY A 82 7.71 10.19 -2.59
C GLY A 82 6.95 8.92 -2.99
N GLY A 83 7.41 7.77 -2.48
CA GLY A 83 7.00 6.45 -2.98
C GLY A 83 7.95 5.92 -4.07
N GLY A 84 7.93 4.59 -4.28
CA GLY A 84 8.92 3.86 -5.08
C GLY A 84 10.15 3.43 -4.25
N PHE A 85 10.89 2.42 -4.73
CA PHE A 85 12.03 1.82 -4.03
C PHE A 85 13.25 1.69 -4.93
N CYS A 86 14.42 1.54 -4.33
CA CYS A 86 15.66 1.30 -5.05
C CYS A 86 15.69 -0.12 -5.63
N ASP A 87 15.79 -0.24 -6.95
CA ASP A 87 15.84 -1.51 -7.68
C ASP A 87 17.23 -2.15 -7.71
N CYS A 88 18.13 -1.75 -6.80
CA CYS A 88 19.45 -2.35 -6.71
C CYS A 88 19.28 -3.76 -6.16
N GLY A 89 19.80 -4.76 -6.88
CA GLY A 89 19.61 -6.17 -6.55
C GLY A 89 18.47 -6.84 -7.29
N ASP A 90 17.60 -6.08 -7.95
CA ASP A 90 16.54 -6.65 -8.77
C ASP A 90 17.10 -7.05 -10.15
N MET A 91 17.21 -8.36 -10.36
CA MET A 91 17.70 -8.94 -11.61
C MET A 91 16.78 -8.64 -12.80
N GLU A 92 15.50 -8.33 -12.56
CA GLU A 92 14.52 -8.01 -13.60
C GLU A 92 14.53 -6.53 -14.00
N ALA A 93 15.12 -5.65 -13.20
CA ALA A 93 15.15 -4.20 -13.46
C ALA A 93 16.30 -3.75 -14.39
N TRP A 94 17.37 -4.54 -14.50
CA TRP A 94 18.59 -4.15 -15.19
C TRP A 94 19.08 -5.19 -16.21
N LYS A 95 19.39 -4.75 -17.44
CA LYS A 95 20.03 -5.58 -18.47
C LYS A 95 21.42 -6.06 -18.04
N THR A 96 22.14 -5.22 -17.31
CA THR A 96 23.51 -5.46 -16.81
C THR A 96 23.72 -4.70 -15.50
N GLY A 97 24.58 -5.22 -14.62
CA GLY A 97 24.91 -4.61 -13.33
C GLY A 97 23.71 -4.44 -12.38
N PRO A 98 22.94 -5.50 -12.09
CA PRO A 98 21.74 -5.40 -11.24
C PRO A 98 22.06 -4.99 -9.80
N SER A 99 23.24 -5.35 -9.29
CA SER A 99 23.69 -5.02 -7.93
C SER A 99 24.80 -3.97 -7.92
N CYS A 100 24.82 -3.16 -6.85
CA CYS A 100 25.98 -2.36 -6.49
C CYS A 100 26.94 -3.20 -5.62
N LYS A 101 28.17 -2.73 -5.42
CA LYS A 101 29.18 -3.45 -4.62
C LYS A 101 28.76 -3.84 -3.20
N LYS A 102 27.77 -3.13 -2.63
CA LYS A 102 27.22 -3.42 -1.29
C LYS A 102 26.17 -4.53 -1.28
N HIS A 103 25.59 -4.83 -2.45
CA HIS A 103 24.51 -5.78 -2.63
C HIS A 103 24.87 -6.84 -3.69
N GLU A 104 26.17 -6.97 -4.01
CA GLU A 104 26.67 -8.02 -4.90
C GLU A 104 26.61 -9.37 -4.17
N PRO A 105 26.16 -10.45 -4.84
CA PRO A 105 26.26 -11.80 -4.29
C PRO A 105 27.72 -12.14 -4.02
N GLY A 106 28.08 -12.39 -2.76
CA GLY A 106 29.45 -12.72 -2.35
C GLY A 106 30.32 -11.54 -1.88
N ALA A 107 29.76 -10.36 -1.62
CA ALA A 107 30.47 -9.31 -0.87
C ALA A 107 30.88 -9.84 0.52
N GLU A 108 32.13 -9.62 0.93
CA GLU A 108 32.82 -10.28 2.05
C GLU A 108 31.94 -10.56 3.28
N GLY A 109 31.64 -11.84 3.49
CA GLY A 109 30.76 -12.38 4.55
C GLY A 109 30.15 -13.75 4.22
N ASP A 110 30.31 -14.24 2.99
CA ASP A 110 29.68 -15.46 2.49
C ASP A 110 30.46 -16.74 2.87
N THR A 111 30.35 -17.14 4.13
CA THR A 111 30.51 -18.55 4.55
C THR A 111 29.22 -19.01 5.19
N ASP A 112 28.20 -19.33 4.39
CA ASP A 112 27.48 -20.61 4.39
C ASP A 112 26.25 -20.50 3.47
N MET A 113 26.24 -21.28 2.40
CA MET A 113 25.16 -21.33 1.42
C MET A 113 23.94 -22.04 2.04
N GLY A 114 23.01 -21.27 2.61
CA GLY A 114 21.69 -21.78 3.02
C GLY A 114 20.96 -21.01 4.12
N ALA A 115 21.61 -20.09 4.83
CA ALA A 115 20.95 -19.28 5.84
C ALA A 115 20.67 -17.87 5.30
N GLU A 116 19.57 -17.70 4.55
CA GLU A 116 18.87 -16.42 4.64
C GLU A 116 18.75 -16.09 6.14
N SER A 117 19.10 -14.87 6.55
CA SER A 117 19.11 -14.46 7.95
C SER A 117 17.73 -14.64 8.58
N GLN A 118 17.44 -15.85 9.05
CA GLN A 118 16.19 -16.21 9.71
C GLN A 118 16.16 -15.43 11.01
N LEU A 119 15.03 -14.78 11.27
CA LEU A 119 14.80 -14.14 12.56
C LEU A 119 14.93 -15.21 13.64
N GLU A 120 15.53 -14.84 14.78
CA GLU A 120 15.49 -15.67 15.97
C GLU A 120 14.05 -16.14 16.23
N ASP A 121 13.85 -17.43 16.52
CA ASP A 121 12.52 -18.04 16.63
C ASP A 121 11.58 -17.25 17.54
N GLY A 122 12.10 -16.76 18.68
CA GLY A 122 11.33 -15.95 19.62
C GLY A 122 10.89 -14.60 19.03
N LEU A 123 11.74 -13.96 18.24
CA LEU A 123 11.43 -12.69 17.56
C LEU A 123 10.42 -12.91 16.43
N MET A 124 10.58 -13.99 15.66
CA MET A 124 9.66 -14.37 14.59
C MET A 124 8.24 -14.64 15.12
N GLU A 125 8.12 -15.37 16.24
CA GLU A 125 6.80 -15.69 16.80
C GLU A 125 6.10 -14.44 17.35
N ARG A 126 6.83 -13.57 18.07
CA ARG A 126 6.28 -12.27 18.52
C ARG A 126 5.87 -11.40 17.34
N ALA A 127 6.66 -11.36 16.27
CA ALA A 127 6.33 -10.63 15.05
C ALA A 127 5.06 -11.18 14.41
N ARG A 128 4.93 -12.51 14.27
CA ARG A 128 3.74 -13.14 13.69
C ARG A 128 2.48 -12.81 14.48
N MET A 129 2.49 -13.02 15.80
CA MET A 129 1.36 -12.70 16.67
C MET A 129 0.97 -11.22 16.58
N LEU A 130 1.97 -10.34 16.68
CA LEU A 130 1.74 -8.89 16.66
C LEU A 130 1.21 -8.44 15.30
N PHE A 131 1.79 -8.89 14.20
CA PHE A 131 1.40 -8.50 12.85
C PHE A 131 -0.01 -9.01 12.52
N GLN A 132 -0.36 -10.23 12.93
CA GLN A 132 -1.69 -10.77 12.73
C GLN A 132 -2.77 -9.91 13.38
N VAL A 133 -2.58 -9.54 14.65
CA VAL A 133 -3.53 -8.71 15.40
C VAL A 133 -3.59 -7.29 14.84
N LEU A 134 -2.44 -6.65 14.66
CA LEU A 134 -2.36 -5.25 14.24
C LEU A 134 -2.80 -5.06 12.79
N PHE A 135 -2.45 -5.97 11.89
CA PHE A 135 -2.83 -5.86 10.48
C PHE A 135 -4.32 -6.13 10.30
N LYS A 136 -4.88 -7.12 10.99
CA LYS A 136 -6.35 -7.32 11.03
C LYS A 136 -7.06 -6.07 11.55
N TYR A 137 -6.61 -5.51 12.68
CA TYR A 137 -7.16 -4.27 13.22
C TYR A 137 -7.07 -3.12 12.20
N THR A 138 -5.92 -2.98 11.52
CA THR A 138 -5.72 -1.95 10.51
C THR A 138 -6.71 -2.10 9.36
N VAL A 139 -6.86 -3.31 8.81
CA VAL A 139 -7.81 -3.62 7.74
C VAL A 139 -9.24 -3.29 8.18
N ASP A 140 -9.67 -3.79 9.34
CA ASP A 140 -11.02 -3.60 9.85
C ASP A 140 -11.36 -2.11 10.06
N MET A 141 -10.41 -1.30 10.50
CA MET A 141 -10.62 0.14 10.66
C MET A 141 -10.59 0.92 9.34
N LEU A 142 -9.78 0.50 8.36
CA LEU A 142 -9.70 1.16 7.06
C LEU A 142 -10.93 0.89 6.19
N VAL A 143 -11.48 -0.33 6.23
CA VAL A 143 -12.68 -0.72 5.48
C VAL A 143 -14.00 -0.51 6.25
N TRP A 144 -13.93 0.27 7.33
CA TRP A 144 -15.07 0.55 8.20
C TRP A 144 -16.22 1.22 7.45
N GLU A 145 -17.45 0.80 7.72
CA GLU A 145 -18.66 1.40 7.15
C GLU A 145 -19.48 2.16 8.20
N GLU A 146 -20.08 3.28 7.80
CA GLU A 146 -20.98 4.07 8.65
C GLU A 146 -22.12 3.19 9.19
N GLY A 147 -22.38 3.24 10.49
CA GLY A 147 -23.41 2.46 11.17
C GLY A 147 -22.92 1.15 11.79
N GLN A 148 -21.68 0.73 11.54
CA GLN A 148 -21.06 -0.37 12.28
C GLN A 148 -20.82 0.03 13.75
N GLU A 149 -20.85 -0.95 14.65
CA GLU A 149 -20.53 -0.76 16.07
C GLU A 149 -19.11 -1.23 16.37
N LEU A 150 -18.37 -0.45 17.18
CA LEU A 150 -17.04 -0.87 17.62
C LEU A 150 -17.14 -2.15 18.46
N PRO A 151 -16.26 -3.15 18.21
CA PRO A 151 -16.12 -4.31 19.08
C PRO A 151 -15.98 -3.88 20.54
N ALA A 152 -16.50 -4.68 21.47
CA ALA A 152 -16.55 -4.34 22.90
C ALA A 152 -15.17 -4.00 23.48
N GLU A 153 -14.11 -4.62 22.95
CA GLU A 153 -12.71 -4.43 23.33
C GLU A 153 -12.15 -3.08 22.89
N LEU A 154 -12.75 -2.46 21.87
CA LEU A 154 -12.35 -1.16 21.32
C LEU A 154 -13.28 -0.02 21.78
N GLN A 155 -14.36 -0.33 22.50
CA GLN A 155 -15.23 0.71 23.01
C GLN A 155 -14.53 1.49 24.14
N PRO A 156 -14.62 2.83 24.14
CA PRO A 156 -14.04 3.63 25.21
C PRO A 156 -14.75 3.36 26.54
N SER A 157 -13.99 3.36 27.64
CA SER A 157 -14.55 3.13 28.99
C SER A 157 -15.58 4.18 29.40
N VAL A 158 -15.47 5.39 28.84
CA VAL A 158 -16.45 6.46 28.97
C VAL A 158 -17.14 6.65 27.63
N LYS A 159 -18.46 6.47 27.60
CA LYS A 159 -19.26 6.73 26.39
C LYS A 159 -19.38 8.23 26.18
N GLU A 160 -18.62 8.76 25.24
CA GLU A 160 -18.73 10.15 24.79
C GLU A 160 -19.75 10.24 23.66
N ASP A 161 -20.77 11.08 23.80
CA ASP A 161 -21.75 11.35 22.72
C ASP A 161 -21.18 12.39 21.73
N THR A 162 -19.99 12.09 21.18
CA THR A 162 -19.28 12.97 20.25
C THR A 162 -19.12 12.29 18.90
N TYR A 163 -19.67 12.93 17.88
CA TYR A 163 -19.64 12.52 16.49
C TYR A 163 -18.99 13.57 15.61
N TYR A 164 -18.53 13.12 14.45
CA TYR A 164 -17.95 13.95 13.41
C TYR A 164 -18.74 13.77 12.11
N CYS A 165 -19.05 14.88 11.45
CA CYS A 165 -19.50 14.90 10.07
C CYS A 165 -18.24 14.98 9.20
N VAL A 166 -17.97 13.95 8.41
CA VAL A 166 -16.73 13.78 7.63
C VAL A 166 -17.06 13.88 6.15
N LEU A 167 -16.47 14.88 5.50
CA LEU A 167 -16.58 15.11 4.06
C LEU A 167 -15.40 14.46 3.34
N TYR A 168 -15.67 13.71 2.28
CA TYR A 168 -14.67 13.04 1.45
C TYR A 168 -14.37 13.85 0.19
N ASN A 169 -13.14 13.74 -0.29
CA ASN A 169 -12.73 14.33 -1.56
C ASN A 169 -13.33 13.54 -2.74
N ASP A 170 -13.59 14.24 -3.84
CA ASP A 170 -13.94 13.65 -5.13
C ASP A 170 -13.36 14.49 -6.27
N GLU A 171 -13.36 13.96 -7.50
CA GLU A 171 -12.89 14.65 -8.70
C GLU A 171 -14.03 15.35 -9.48
N HIS A 172 -15.25 15.36 -8.94
CA HIS A 172 -16.44 15.89 -9.60
C HIS A 172 -16.73 17.34 -9.19
N HIS A 173 -16.44 17.71 -7.94
CA HIS A 173 -16.79 19.01 -7.37
C HIS A 173 -15.59 19.96 -7.38
N SER A 174 -15.81 21.19 -7.88
CA SER A 174 -14.78 22.23 -7.82
C SER A 174 -14.59 22.76 -6.40
N TYR A 175 -13.42 23.33 -6.13
CA TYR A 175 -13.11 23.92 -4.81
C TYR A 175 -14.11 25.01 -4.42
N ASP A 176 -14.48 25.88 -5.36
CA ASP A 176 -15.45 26.95 -5.11
C ASP A 176 -16.82 26.39 -4.70
N HIS A 177 -17.23 25.26 -5.29
CA HIS A 177 -18.47 24.61 -4.95
C HIS A 177 -18.40 24.00 -3.53
N VAL A 178 -17.30 23.33 -3.18
CA VAL A 178 -17.11 22.78 -1.83
C VAL A 178 -17.11 23.90 -0.79
N ILE A 179 -16.40 25.00 -1.05
CA ILE A 179 -16.34 26.18 -0.16
C ILE A 179 -17.76 26.74 0.07
N TYR A 180 -18.51 26.97 -1.01
CA TYR A 180 -19.88 27.48 -0.94
C TYR A 180 -20.79 26.57 -0.09
N THR A 181 -20.72 25.27 -0.33
CA THR A 181 -21.53 24.27 0.39
C THR A 181 -21.19 24.25 1.88
N LEU A 182 -19.90 24.31 2.23
CA LEU A 182 -19.46 24.33 3.62
C LEU A 182 -19.92 25.59 4.37
N GLN A 183 -19.83 26.77 3.75
CA GLN A 183 -20.30 28.02 4.38
C GLN A 183 -21.79 27.97 4.71
N ARG A 184 -22.61 27.37 3.83
CA ARG A 184 -24.06 27.28 4.02
C ARG A 184 -24.50 26.17 4.98
N SER A 185 -23.85 25.02 4.92
CA SER A 185 -24.29 23.83 5.65
C SER A 185 -23.65 23.68 7.02
N VAL A 186 -22.44 24.21 7.20
CA VAL A 186 -21.65 24.05 8.45
C VAL A 186 -21.53 25.36 9.24
N GLN A 187 -21.98 26.49 8.67
CA GLN A 187 -21.92 27.82 9.27
C GLN A 187 -20.48 28.29 9.58
N CYS A 188 -19.53 27.93 8.74
CA CYS A 188 -18.13 28.37 8.83
C CYS A 188 -17.88 29.63 7.98
N ASP A 189 -16.84 30.40 8.33
CA ASP A 189 -16.43 31.54 7.53
C ASP A 189 -15.68 31.15 6.24
N LEU A 190 -15.37 32.12 5.38
CA LEU A 190 -14.69 31.84 4.10
C LEU A 190 -13.29 31.24 4.31
N GLY A 191 -12.54 31.72 5.30
CA GLY A 191 -11.17 31.25 5.56
C GLY A 191 -11.16 29.83 6.13
N GLU A 192 -12.11 29.52 7.02
CA GLU A 192 -12.34 28.17 7.52
C GLU A 192 -12.74 27.22 6.39
N ALA A 193 -13.70 27.61 5.55
CA ALA A 193 -14.15 26.80 4.41
C ALA A 193 -13.01 26.51 3.43
N GLN A 194 -12.20 27.52 3.07
CA GLN A 194 -11.01 27.33 2.24
C GLN A 194 -10.00 26.38 2.88
N THR A 195 -9.78 26.51 4.20
CA THR A 195 -8.89 25.62 4.95
C THR A 195 -9.42 24.18 4.96
N HIS A 196 -10.73 23.99 5.11
CA HIS A 196 -11.36 22.68 5.02
C HIS A 196 -11.17 22.07 3.63
N THR A 197 -11.50 22.79 2.55
CA THR A 197 -11.37 22.32 1.17
C THR A 197 -9.95 21.91 0.82
N ASN A 198 -8.95 22.76 1.14
CA ASN A 198 -7.54 22.46 0.88
C ASN A 198 -7.06 21.19 1.61
N LEU A 199 -7.57 20.95 2.82
CA LEU A 199 -7.18 19.79 3.62
C LEU A 199 -7.94 18.53 3.20
N ILE A 200 -9.17 18.65 2.68
CA ILE A 200 -9.92 17.54 2.06
C ILE A 200 -9.18 17.04 0.83
N ASP A 201 -8.75 17.94 -0.07
CA ASP A 201 -7.97 17.57 -1.26
C ASP A 201 -6.66 16.86 -0.89
N LYS A 202 -5.93 17.43 0.08
CA LYS A 202 -4.63 16.91 0.51
C LYS A 202 -4.73 15.54 1.20
N GLU A 203 -5.67 15.36 2.12
CA GLU A 203 -5.77 14.17 2.98
C GLU A 203 -6.76 13.13 2.43
N GLY A 204 -7.63 13.53 1.50
CA GLY A 204 -8.72 12.74 0.91
C GLY A 204 -10.03 12.79 1.68
N ARG A 205 -10.04 13.33 2.92
CA ARG A 205 -11.24 13.54 3.73
C ARG A 205 -10.96 14.47 4.91
N ARG A 206 -12.01 15.05 5.50
CA ARG A 206 -11.88 15.88 6.71
C ARG A 206 -13.16 15.90 7.55
N ALA A 207 -13.00 15.94 8.87
CA ALA A 207 -14.09 16.29 9.78
C ALA A 207 -14.42 17.79 9.64
N VAL A 208 -15.62 18.08 9.12
CA VAL A 208 -16.10 19.45 8.89
C VAL A 208 -16.98 19.95 10.04
N LYS A 209 -17.60 19.04 10.80
CA LYS A 209 -18.37 19.39 12.01
C LYS A 209 -18.12 18.37 13.12
N ARG A 210 -18.05 18.84 14.36
CA ARG A 210 -18.03 18.03 15.59
C ARG A 210 -19.25 18.37 16.42
N GLY A 211 -19.95 17.37 16.96
CA GLY A 211 -21.12 17.62 17.80
C GLY A 211 -21.83 16.33 18.23
N THR A 212 -23.10 16.46 18.61
CA THR A 212 -23.99 15.31 18.86
C THR A 212 -24.35 14.62 17.55
N LEU A 213 -24.85 13.40 17.62
CA LEU A 213 -25.33 12.66 16.44
C LEU A 213 -26.33 13.47 15.62
N GLN A 214 -27.31 14.10 16.28
CA GLN A 214 -28.33 14.93 15.63
C GLN A 214 -27.71 16.13 14.89
N ALA A 215 -26.82 16.87 15.54
CA ALA A 215 -26.18 18.05 14.92
C ALA A 215 -25.32 17.69 13.71
N CYS A 216 -24.71 16.49 13.70
CA CYS A 216 -23.97 15.95 12.57
C CYS A 216 -24.91 15.46 11.45
N GLN A 217 -26.05 14.85 11.78
CA GLN A 217 -27.07 14.43 10.81
C GLN A 217 -27.66 15.63 10.05
N GLU A 218 -28.01 16.70 10.77
CA GLU A 218 -28.48 17.95 10.17
C GLU A 218 -27.45 18.54 9.20
N ALA A 219 -26.17 18.54 9.57
CA ALA A 219 -25.10 19.02 8.69
C ALA A 219 -24.88 18.12 7.48
N LYS A 220 -24.93 16.79 7.63
CA LYS A 220 -24.82 15.83 6.53
C LYS A 220 -25.93 16.06 5.50
N GLN A 221 -27.18 16.15 5.96
CA GLN A 221 -28.33 16.42 5.09
C GLN A 221 -28.19 17.75 4.35
N ALA A 222 -27.78 18.82 5.06
CA ALA A 222 -27.58 20.13 4.45
C ALA A 222 -26.43 20.15 3.42
N ILE A 223 -25.33 19.44 3.66
CA ILE A 223 -24.22 19.32 2.68
C ILE A 223 -24.73 18.60 1.43
N GLN A 224 -25.36 17.44 1.60
CA GLN A 224 -25.86 16.63 0.50
C GLN A 224 -26.87 17.42 -0.36
N SER A 225 -27.87 18.05 0.27
CA SER A 225 -28.89 18.83 -0.45
C SER A 225 -28.28 20.00 -1.23
N ASN A 226 -27.37 20.77 -0.61
CA ASN A 226 -26.78 21.94 -1.24
C ASN A 226 -25.85 21.57 -2.40
N SER A 227 -25.12 20.45 -2.29
CA SER A 227 -24.25 19.97 -3.36
C SER A 227 -25.01 19.39 -4.56
N GLU A 228 -26.06 18.60 -4.31
CA GLU A 228 -26.82 17.92 -5.37
C GLU A 228 -27.51 18.93 -6.31
N HIS A 229 -27.96 20.06 -5.78
CA HIS A 229 -28.56 21.14 -6.57
C HIS A 229 -27.64 21.71 -7.67
N ILE A 230 -26.32 21.53 -7.54
CA ILE A 230 -25.33 22.15 -8.43
C ILE A 230 -24.65 21.12 -9.34
N SER A 231 -24.31 19.93 -8.84
CA SER A 231 -23.52 18.91 -9.56
C SER A 231 -24.29 17.66 -9.98
N LEU A 232 -25.61 17.58 -9.72
CA LEU A 232 -26.48 16.40 -9.96
C LEU A 232 -26.11 15.14 -9.15
N GLN A 233 -25.03 15.18 -8.37
CA GLN A 233 -24.64 14.15 -7.42
C GLN A 233 -24.24 14.80 -6.09
N PRO A 234 -24.68 14.26 -4.94
CA PRO A 234 -24.33 14.83 -3.66
C PRO A 234 -22.87 14.52 -3.30
N LEU A 235 -22.23 15.45 -2.58
CA LEU A 235 -20.93 15.20 -1.92
C LEU A 235 -21.03 14.00 -0.96
N ARG A 236 -20.02 13.14 -0.95
CA ARG A 236 -19.94 12.02 -0.02
C ARG A 236 -19.64 12.50 1.40
N VAL A 237 -20.58 12.25 2.30
CA VAL A 237 -20.49 12.64 3.72
C VAL A 237 -20.87 11.46 4.60
N GLU A 238 -20.06 11.19 5.62
CA GLU A 238 -20.30 10.14 6.61
C GLU A 238 -20.31 10.70 8.03
N ILE A 239 -21.03 10.03 8.93
CA ILE A 239 -21.04 10.36 10.35
C ILE A 239 -20.25 9.29 11.11
N LEU A 240 -19.16 9.71 11.75
CA LEU A 240 -18.29 8.80 12.49
C LEU A 240 -18.25 9.20 13.96
N HIS A 241 -18.37 8.20 14.84
CA HIS A 241 -18.15 8.39 16.27
C HIS A 241 -16.69 8.79 16.53
N SER A 242 -16.46 9.61 17.55
CA SER A 242 -15.13 10.10 17.92
C SER A 242 -14.09 8.99 18.14
N ALA A 243 -14.49 7.91 18.81
CA ALA A 243 -13.67 6.71 18.99
C ALA A 243 -13.28 6.07 17.65
N VAL A 244 -14.20 5.96 16.68
CA VAL A 244 -13.91 5.41 15.34
C VAL A 244 -12.89 6.28 14.62
N MET A 245 -13.06 7.61 14.65
CA MET A 245 -12.08 8.55 14.08
C MET A 245 -10.69 8.40 14.69
N ALA A 246 -10.61 8.19 16.01
CA ALA A 246 -9.35 7.95 16.70
C ALA A 246 -8.73 6.61 16.27
N HIS A 247 -9.51 5.54 16.18
CA HIS A 247 -9.06 4.23 15.73
C HIS A 247 -8.57 4.23 14.29
N GLN A 248 -9.27 4.90 13.37
CA GLN A 248 -8.84 5.06 11.98
C GLN A 248 -7.55 5.88 11.87
N SER A 249 -7.42 6.95 12.68
CA SER A 249 -6.19 7.73 12.74
C SER A 249 -5.01 6.90 13.25
N PHE A 250 -5.25 6.01 14.22
CA PHE A 250 -4.25 5.08 14.71
C PHE A 250 -3.90 3.99 13.67
N ALA A 251 -4.89 3.48 12.93
CA ALA A 251 -4.68 2.50 11.86
C ALA A 251 -3.77 3.04 10.75
N LEU A 252 -3.93 4.31 10.34
CA LEU A 252 -3.00 4.94 9.39
C LEU A 252 -1.57 5.00 9.93
N ARG A 253 -1.39 5.32 11.22
CA ARG A 253 -0.06 5.35 11.86
C ARG A 253 0.54 3.96 11.97
N LEU A 254 -0.26 2.95 12.26
CA LEU A 254 0.15 1.55 12.22
C LEU A 254 0.60 1.16 10.82
N GLY A 255 -0.08 1.62 9.78
CA GLY A 255 0.36 1.43 8.39
C GLY A 255 1.77 1.97 8.14
N THR A 256 2.05 3.21 8.56
CA THR A 256 3.42 3.78 8.48
C THR A 256 4.42 3.01 9.34
N TRP A 257 4.02 2.53 10.51
CA TRP A 257 4.87 1.71 11.37
C TRP A 257 5.19 0.36 10.72
N PHE A 258 4.22 -0.31 10.11
CA PHE A 258 4.44 -1.53 9.33
C PHE A 258 5.44 -1.29 8.21
N GLN A 259 5.30 -0.21 7.43
CA GLN A 259 6.27 0.16 6.39
C GLN A 259 7.70 0.29 6.93
N GLN A 260 7.88 0.77 8.16
CA GLN A 260 9.20 0.84 8.79
C GLN A 260 9.70 -0.55 9.20
N VAL A 261 8.87 -1.31 9.93
CA VAL A 261 9.26 -2.60 10.50
C VAL A 261 9.54 -3.66 9.43
N VAL A 262 8.72 -3.74 8.38
CA VAL A 262 8.95 -4.70 7.27
C VAL A 262 10.25 -4.43 6.53
N ASN A 263 10.77 -3.21 6.62
CA ASN A 263 12.03 -2.81 6.01
C ASN A 263 13.25 -3.01 6.93
N TYR A 264 13.07 -3.40 8.19
CA TYR A 264 14.22 -3.71 9.06
C TYR A 264 14.92 -5.02 8.67
N SER A 265 14.20 -6.01 8.15
CA SER A 265 14.80 -7.28 7.71
C SER A 265 13.90 -8.03 6.73
N VAL A 266 14.50 -8.91 5.93
CA VAL A 266 13.78 -9.86 5.05
C VAL A 266 12.82 -10.71 5.88
N GLY A 267 13.24 -11.21 7.04
CA GLY A 267 12.37 -12.04 7.88
C GLY A 267 11.10 -11.35 8.37
N PHE A 268 11.15 -10.06 8.76
CA PHE A 268 9.92 -9.33 9.11
C PHE A 268 9.03 -9.13 7.89
N ARG A 269 9.62 -8.86 6.72
CA ARG A 269 8.88 -8.77 5.47
C ARG A 269 8.16 -10.07 5.15
N GLN A 270 8.85 -11.21 5.25
CA GLN A 270 8.28 -12.54 5.03
C GLN A 270 7.12 -12.82 6.00
N VAL A 271 7.28 -12.51 7.30
CA VAL A 271 6.20 -12.65 8.29
C VAL A 271 4.99 -11.78 7.93
N PHE A 272 5.21 -10.53 7.51
CA PHE A 272 4.12 -9.65 7.08
C PHE A 272 3.41 -10.18 5.83
N CYS A 273 4.16 -10.65 4.83
CA CYS A 273 3.59 -11.24 3.61
C CYS A 273 2.76 -12.49 3.93
N GLN A 274 3.25 -13.36 4.83
CA GLN A 274 2.51 -14.54 5.30
C GLN A 274 1.18 -14.15 5.95
N VAL A 275 1.21 -13.19 6.89
CA VAL A 275 0.00 -12.70 7.56
C VAL A 275 -0.98 -12.06 6.57
N SER A 276 -0.47 -11.29 5.62
CA SER A 276 -1.30 -10.56 4.65
C SER A 276 -2.01 -11.47 3.66
N LEU A 277 -1.33 -12.53 3.22
CA LEU A 277 -1.80 -13.52 2.26
C LEU A 277 -2.43 -14.76 2.93
N GLN A 278 -2.46 -14.82 4.26
CA GLN A 278 -3.06 -15.94 4.98
C GLN A 278 -4.52 -16.08 4.59
N ALA A 279 -4.90 -17.26 4.09
CA ALA A 279 -6.29 -17.57 3.78
C ALA A 279 -7.14 -17.41 5.05
N ALA A 280 -8.32 -16.82 4.91
CA ALA A 280 -9.26 -16.79 6.01
C ALA A 280 -9.67 -18.24 6.36
N LEU A 281 -10.00 -18.46 7.63
CA LEU A 281 -10.50 -19.77 8.10
C LEU A 281 -11.83 -20.15 7.42
N ASP A 282 -12.56 -19.14 6.95
CA ASP A 282 -13.79 -19.28 6.20
C ASP A 282 -13.50 -19.11 4.69
N PRO A 283 -13.84 -20.10 3.85
CA PRO A 283 -13.68 -20.01 2.39
C PRO A 283 -14.42 -18.84 1.74
N GLU A 284 -15.45 -18.28 2.37
CA GLU A 284 -16.18 -17.11 1.87
C GLU A 284 -15.47 -15.79 2.21
N LEU A 285 -14.52 -15.81 3.13
CA LEU A 285 -13.76 -14.64 3.56
C LEU A 285 -12.46 -14.48 2.75
N HIS A 286 -12.29 -13.29 2.18
CA HIS A 286 -11.05 -12.92 1.50
C HIS A 286 -9.90 -12.78 2.51
N CYS A 287 -8.67 -13.10 2.09
CA CYS A 287 -7.49 -12.77 2.88
C CYS A 287 -7.38 -11.26 3.12
N LEU A 288 -6.58 -10.85 4.11
CA LEU A 288 -6.51 -9.45 4.56
C LEU A 288 -6.14 -8.50 3.42
N ILE A 289 -5.20 -8.89 2.56
CA ILE A 289 -4.82 -8.06 1.42
C ILE A 289 -5.94 -7.97 0.37
N SER A 290 -6.63 -9.08 0.07
CA SER A 290 -7.74 -9.09 -0.88
C SER A 290 -8.91 -8.22 -0.41
N ARG A 291 -9.19 -8.18 0.90
CA ARG A 291 -10.17 -7.23 1.48
C ARG A 291 -9.79 -5.77 1.22
N LEU A 292 -8.52 -5.41 1.40
CA LEU A 292 -8.03 -4.06 1.12
C LEU A 292 -8.10 -3.72 -0.36
N MET A 293 -7.70 -4.64 -1.25
CA MET A 293 -7.77 -4.44 -2.69
C MET A 293 -9.22 -4.21 -3.15
N LEU A 294 -10.15 -5.06 -2.73
CA LEU A 294 -11.58 -4.94 -3.10
C LEU A 294 -12.27 -3.70 -2.53
N CYS A 295 -11.66 -3.05 -1.53
CA CYS A 295 -12.16 -1.80 -0.97
C CYS A 295 -11.40 -0.57 -1.47
N ASP A 296 -10.39 -0.72 -2.35
CA ASP A 296 -9.51 0.37 -2.81
C ASP A 296 -10.31 1.60 -3.26
N ALA A 297 -11.30 1.42 -4.14
CA ALA A 297 -12.15 2.49 -4.65
C ALA A 297 -12.96 3.23 -3.54
N LYS A 298 -13.23 2.58 -2.40
CA LYS A 298 -13.97 3.19 -1.29
C LYS A 298 -13.06 3.94 -0.31
N LEU A 299 -11.76 3.61 -0.29
CA LEU A 299 -10.79 4.19 0.63
C LEU A 299 -10.48 5.64 0.25
N TYR A 300 -10.29 6.48 1.26
CA TYR A 300 -9.79 7.84 1.04
C TYR A 300 -8.29 7.84 0.76
N LYS A 301 -7.81 8.92 0.12
CA LYS A 301 -6.43 9.10 -0.36
C LYS A 301 -5.34 8.62 0.62
N GLY A 302 -5.40 9.04 1.87
CA GLY A 302 -4.43 8.61 2.90
C GLY A 302 -4.40 7.09 3.14
N ALA A 303 -5.56 6.43 3.16
CA ALA A 303 -5.65 4.98 3.34
C ALA A 303 -5.15 4.22 2.10
N ARG A 304 -5.54 4.66 0.89
CA ARG A 304 -5.04 4.07 -0.37
C ARG A 304 -3.52 4.12 -0.46
N LYS A 305 -2.93 5.28 -0.13
CA LYS A 305 -1.47 5.45 -0.12
C LYS A 305 -0.80 4.45 0.82
N ILE A 306 -1.30 4.30 2.05
CA ILE A 306 -0.74 3.33 3.01
C ILE A 306 -0.82 1.89 2.48
N VAL A 307 -1.95 1.49 1.91
CA VAL A 307 -2.17 0.15 1.35
C VAL A 307 -1.23 -0.11 0.18
N HIS A 308 -1.18 0.82 -0.77
CA HIS A 308 -0.31 0.77 -1.94
C HIS A 308 1.17 0.65 -1.53
N ASP A 309 1.63 1.54 -0.65
CA ASP A 309 3.02 1.54 -0.16
C ASP A 309 3.36 0.24 0.59
N LEU A 310 2.44 -0.32 1.38
CA LEU A 310 2.63 -1.60 2.05
C LEU A 310 2.78 -2.75 1.05
N ILE A 311 1.94 -2.83 0.02
CA ILE A 311 2.06 -3.85 -1.04
C ILE A 311 3.43 -3.74 -1.71
N VAL A 312 3.81 -2.53 -2.08
CA VAL A 312 5.06 -2.24 -2.79
C VAL A 312 6.29 -2.59 -1.94
N CYS A 313 6.35 -2.19 -0.66
CA CYS A 313 7.51 -2.41 0.19
C CYS A 313 7.57 -3.81 0.84
N SER A 314 6.57 -4.68 0.59
CA SER A 314 6.52 -6.03 1.14
C SER A 314 6.26 -7.10 0.08
N LEU A 315 5.01 -7.22 -0.38
CA LEU A 315 4.54 -8.29 -1.25
C LEU A 315 5.25 -8.32 -2.60
N LEU A 316 5.69 -7.17 -3.11
CA LEU A 316 6.37 -7.08 -4.41
C LEU A 316 7.90 -7.24 -4.32
N MET A 317 8.47 -7.26 -3.11
CA MET A 317 9.92 -7.30 -2.91
C MET A 317 10.49 -8.72 -2.99
N GLU A 318 9.72 -9.74 -2.58
CA GLU A 318 10.17 -11.12 -2.49
C GLU A 318 9.56 -11.95 -3.61
N THR A 319 10.36 -12.72 -4.35
CA THR A 319 9.90 -13.43 -5.56
C THR A 319 8.76 -14.41 -5.29
N GLU A 320 8.77 -15.11 -4.14
CA GLU A 320 7.70 -16.04 -3.77
C GLU A 320 6.40 -15.30 -3.45
N TYR A 321 6.44 -14.27 -2.60
CA TYR A 321 5.25 -13.53 -2.21
C TYR A 321 4.71 -12.66 -3.33
N LYS A 322 5.57 -12.15 -4.23
CA LYS A 322 5.17 -11.45 -5.46
C LYS A 322 4.34 -12.36 -6.34
N ARG A 323 4.72 -13.64 -6.44
CA ARG A 323 3.96 -14.67 -7.16
C ARG A 323 2.60 -14.94 -6.51
N LEU A 324 2.56 -15.15 -5.20
CA LEU A 324 1.31 -15.40 -4.46
C LEU A 324 0.36 -14.20 -4.53
N PHE A 325 0.88 -12.99 -4.39
CA PHE A 325 0.12 -11.76 -4.56
C PHE A 325 -0.40 -11.61 -5.99
N ALA A 326 0.42 -11.89 -7.01
CA ALA A 326 0.00 -11.84 -8.40
C ALA A 326 -1.20 -12.76 -8.69
N ILE A 327 -1.23 -13.95 -8.09
CA ILE A 327 -2.37 -14.88 -8.18
C ILE A 327 -3.62 -14.27 -7.53
N GLU A 328 -3.51 -13.75 -6.31
CA GLU A 328 -4.64 -13.11 -5.61
C GLU A 328 -5.15 -11.84 -6.33
N PHE A 329 -4.24 -11.02 -6.83
CA PHE A 329 -4.57 -9.84 -7.62
C PHE A 329 -5.31 -10.23 -8.90
N ALA A 330 -4.81 -11.25 -9.61
CA ALA A 330 -5.40 -11.74 -10.84
C ALA A 330 -6.82 -12.32 -10.62
N LYS A 331 -7.05 -13.05 -9.52
CA LYS A 331 -8.38 -13.57 -9.13
C LYS A 331 -9.41 -12.45 -8.98
N ASN A 332 -9.02 -11.33 -8.39
CA ASN A 332 -9.92 -10.21 -8.10
C ASN A 332 -9.94 -9.13 -9.20
N TYR A 333 -9.07 -9.23 -10.21
CA TYR A 333 -8.80 -8.16 -11.17
C TYR A 333 -10.03 -7.65 -11.92
N LYS A 334 -10.99 -8.53 -12.22
CA LYS A 334 -12.23 -8.12 -12.88
C LYS A 334 -12.98 -7.08 -12.04
N GLN A 335 -13.21 -7.38 -10.76
CA GLN A 335 -13.89 -6.46 -9.85
C GLN A 335 -13.07 -5.19 -9.66
N LEU A 336 -11.74 -5.32 -9.47
CA LEU A 336 -10.84 -4.16 -9.32
C LEU A 336 -10.91 -3.23 -10.54
N GLN A 337 -11.01 -3.78 -11.75
CA GLN A 337 -11.11 -3.00 -12.98
C GLN A 337 -12.48 -2.33 -13.12
N GLU A 338 -13.57 -3.03 -12.78
CA GLU A 338 -14.92 -2.45 -12.76
C GLU A 338 -15.01 -1.31 -11.75
N ASP A 339 -14.47 -1.51 -10.54
CA ASP A 339 -14.41 -0.48 -9.50
C ASP A 339 -13.54 0.70 -9.95
N PHE A 340 -12.37 0.45 -10.53
CA PHE A 340 -11.47 1.50 -11.02
C PHE A 340 -12.07 2.35 -12.16
N ILE A 341 -12.93 1.79 -13.00
CA ILE A 341 -13.62 2.54 -14.06
C ILE A 341 -14.68 3.47 -13.46
N ASN A 342 -15.35 3.03 -12.40
CA ASN A 342 -16.37 3.79 -11.69
C ASN A 342 -15.78 4.70 -10.59
N ASP A 343 -14.49 4.56 -10.29
CA ASP A 343 -13.76 5.31 -9.28
C ASP A 343 -13.41 6.72 -9.78
N ASP A 344 -13.75 7.69 -8.95
CA ASP A 344 -13.59 9.11 -9.18
C ASP A 344 -12.46 9.72 -8.35
N HIS A 345 -11.51 8.92 -7.89
CA HIS A 345 -10.37 9.36 -7.10
C HIS A 345 -9.05 9.28 -7.89
N GLU A 346 -7.96 9.68 -7.23
CA GLU A 346 -6.60 9.68 -7.77
C GLU A 346 -6.12 8.27 -8.19
N ARG A 347 -5.99 8.08 -9.50
CA ARG A 347 -5.67 6.78 -10.13
C ARG A 347 -4.24 6.30 -9.89
N SER A 348 -3.30 7.19 -9.60
CA SER A 348 -1.87 6.88 -9.44
C SER A 348 -1.57 6.03 -8.21
N ILE A 349 -2.42 6.11 -7.18
CA ILE A 349 -2.29 5.38 -5.91
C ILE A 349 -3.27 4.22 -5.77
N SER A 350 -4.05 3.93 -6.83
CA SER A 350 -4.95 2.77 -6.86
C SER A 350 -4.15 1.48 -6.94
N VAL A 351 -4.65 0.42 -6.30
CA VAL A 351 -4.06 -0.92 -6.42
C VAL A 351 -4.03 -1.38 -7.89
N THR A 352 -4.99 -0.95 -8.72
CA THR A 352 -5.03 -1.27 -10.16
C THR A 352 -3.83 -0.69 -10.92
N ALA A 353 -3.17 0.36 -10.41
CA ALA A 353 -1.93 0.89 -10.98
C ALA A 353 -0.76 -0.12 -10.93
N LEU A 354 -0.81 -1.11 -10.03
CA LEU A 354 0.16 -2.20 -9.93
C LEU A 354 0.03 -3.24 -11.06
N SER A 355 -1.01 -3.15 -11.90
CA SER A 355 -1.26 -4.06 -13.02
C SER A 355 -0.05 -4.20 -13.96
N VAL A 356 0.71 -3.12 -14.20
CA VAL A 356 1.93 -3.18 -15.00
C VAL A 356 2.96 -4.07 -14.31
N GLN A 357 3.25 -3.83 -13.03
CA GLN A 357 4.25 -4.58 -12.24
C GLN A 357 3.91 -6.07 -12.07
N ILE A 358 2.69 -6.49 -12.41
CA ILE A 358 2.21 -7.87 -12.30
C ILE A 358 2.09 -8.51 -13.68
N PHE A 359 1.36 -7.88 -14.61
CA PHE A 359 0.99 -8.48 -15.90
C PHE A 359 1.98 -8.22 -17.02
N THR A 360 2.97 -7.35 -16.85
CA THR A 360 4.08 -7.21 -17.81
C THR A 360 5.30 -8.07 -17.45
N VAL A 361 5.25 -8.79 -16.32
CA VAL A 361 6.35 -9.64 -15.86
C VAL A 361 6.17 -11.06 -16.42
N PRO A 362 7.02 -11.52 -17.36
CA PRO A 362 6.79 -12.78 -18.08
C PRO A 362 6.71 -14.02 -17.18
N THR A 363 7.52 -14.06 -16.11
CA THR A 363 7.56 -15.14 -15.13
C THR A 363 6.24 -15.26 -14.37
N LEU A 364 5.65 -14.13 -13.97
CA LEU A 364 4.36 -14.08 -13.29
C LEU A 364 3.20 -14.45 -14.21
N VAL A 365 3.21 -13.93 -15.46
CA VAL A 365 2.18 -14.27 -16.46
C VAL A 365 2.13 -15.79 -16.70
N GLY A 366 3.29 -16.45 -16.80
CA GLY A 366 3.34 -17.91 -16.91
C GLY A 366 2.66 -18.64 -15.75
N VAL A 367 2.91 -18.20 -14.51
CA VAL A 367 2.29 -18.77 -13.31
C VAL A 367 0.78 -18.51 -13.28
N ILE A 368 0.36 -17.27 -13.57
CA ILE A 368 -1.05 -16.87 -13.57
C ILE A 368 -1.84 -17.70 -14.58
N VAL A 369 -1.33 -17.85 -15.81
CA VAL A 369 -1.97 -18.65 -16.87
C VAL A 369 -2.06 -20.12 -16.48
N PHE A 370 -1.01 -20.68 -15.88
CA PHE A 370 -0.97 -22.09 -15.50
C PHE A 370 -1.91 -22.42 -14.35
N GLN A 371 -2.04 -21.51 -13.37
CA GLN A 371 -2.90 -21.72 -12.18
C GLN A 371 -4.33 -21.21 -12.36
N SER A 372 -4.59 -20.37 -13.36
CA SER A 372 -5.89 -19.70 -13.55
C SER A 372 -6.47 -20.05 -14.93
N ILE A 373 -7.00 -21.26 -15.07
CA ILE A 373 -7.62 -21.78 -16.32
C ILE A 373 -8.76 -20.84 -16.83
N SER A 374 -9.35 -20.02 -15.97
CA SER A 374 -10.44 -19.08 -16.30
C SER A 374 -9.97 -17.70 -16.81
N MET A 375 -8.68 -17.38 -16.85
CA MET A 375 -8.18 -16.01 -17.11
C MET A 375 -7.68 -15.72 -18.52
N TYR A 376 -7.68 -16.72 -19.42
CA TYR A 376 -7.30 -16.54 -20.83
C TYR A 376 -7.95 -15.31 -21.53
N PRO A 377 -9.24 -14.98 -21.32
CA PRO A 377 -9.85 -13.83 -22.00
C PRO A 377 -9.48 -12.46 -21.39
N TYR A 378 -8.99 -12.38 -20.15
CA TYR A 378 -8.68 -11.11 -19.48
C TYR A 378 -7.26 -10.63 -19.71
N ILE A 379 -6.34 -11.56 -19.97
CA ILE A 379 -4.96 -11.28 -20.40
C ILE A 379 -4.92 -10.51 -21.73
N PHE A 380 -5.96 -10.64 -22.57
CA PHE A 380 -6.11 -9.88 -23.82
C PHE A 380 -6.54 -8.41 -23.63
N LEU A 381 -7.08 -8.03 -22.47
CA LEU A 381 -7.55 -6.66 -22.21
C LEU A 381 -6.44 -5.73 -21.70
N ILE A 382 -5.30 -6.28 -21.27
CA ILE A 382 -4.17 -5.53 -20.71
C ILE A 382 -3.09 -5.36 -21.79
N ASN A 383 -3.17 -4.25 -22.54
CA ASN A 383 -2.16 -3.75 -23.46
C ASN A 383 -1.59 -4.75 -24.51
N TYR A 384 -2.22 -4.71 -25.69
CA TYR A 384 -2.06 -5.59 -26.86
C TYR A 384 -0.64 -5.92 -27.40
N PRO A 385 0.45 -5.14 -27.23
CA PRO A 385 1.71 -5.48 -27.91
C PRO A 385 2.58 -6.52 -27.18
N CYS A 386 2.77 -6.41 -25.85
CA CYS A 386 3.78 -7.20 -25.14
C CYS A 386 3.32 -8.65 -24.88
N ILE A 387 2.05 -8.83 -24.52
CA ILE A 387 1.47 -10.13 -24.20
C ILE A 387 1.25 -10.95 -25.48
N VAL A 388 0.84 -10.33 -26.60
CA VAL A 388 0.71 -11.04 -27.90
C VAL A 388 2.07 -11.54 -28.38
N THR A 389 3.15 -10.78 -28.15
CA THR A 389 4.51 -11.22 -28.48
C THR A 389 4.94 -12.40 -27.61
N PHE A 390 4.63 -12.37 -26.31
CA PHE A 390 4.90 -13.48 -25.38
C PHE A 390 4.07 -14.74 -25.69
N LEU A 391 2.76 -14.60 -25.92
CA LEU A 391 1.87 -15.72 -26.27
C LEU A 391 2.18 -16.33 -27.65
N ASN A 392 2.62 -15.52 -28.63
CA ASN A 392 3.08 -16.05 -29.91
C ASN A 392 4.41 -16.80 -29.79
N ASN A 393 5.26 -16.44 -28.82
CA ASN A 393 6.50 -17.16 -28.51
C ASN A 393 6.29 -18.43 -27.66
N LEU A 394 5.11 -18.61 -27.03
CA LEU A 394 4.73 -19.82 -26.29
C LEU A 394 4.10 -20.92 -27.17
N LYS A 395 3.75 -20.62 -28.43
CA LYS A 395 3.23 -21.60 -29.39
C LYS A 395 4.13 -22.82 -29.68
N PRO A 396 5.46 -22.87 -29.42
CA PRO A 396 6.22 -24.10 -29.66
C PRO A 396 6.05 -25.18 -28.57
N LEU A 397 5.46 -24.87 -27.40
CA LEU A 397 5.47 -25.80 -26.25
C LEU A 397 4.19 -26.63 -26.06
N CYS A 398 3.12 -26.40 -26.85
CA CYS A 398 1.87 -27.16 -26.79
C CYS A 398 1.69 -28.15 -27.97
N VAL A 399 2.78 -28.65 -28.55
CA VAL A 399 2.73 -29.75 -29.54
C VAL A 399 3.58 -30.91 -29.03
N PHE A 400 3.14 -31.62 -27.98
CA PHE A 400 3.46 -33.04 -27.75
C PHE A 400 2.58 -33.61 -26.64
N SER A 401 1.35 -33.98 -26.98
CA SER A 401 0.65 -35.12 -26.37
C SER A 401 -0.52 -35.50 -27.28
N GLY A 402 -0.18 -36.23 -28.34
CA GLY A 402 -1.12 -36.82 -29.28
C GLY A 402 -0.48 -38.07 -29.86
N ASN A 403 -0.50 -39.14 -29.05
CA ASN A 403 -0.59 -40.54 -29.44
C ASN A 403 -0.93 -41.37 -28.21
#